data_AF-A0A931L7H8-F1
#
_entry.id   AF-A0A931L7H8-F1
#
_cell.length_a   1.000
_cell.length_b   1.000
_cell.length_c   1.000
_cell.angle_alpha   90.00
_cell.angle_beta   90.00
_cell.angle_gamma   90.00
#
_symmetry.space_group_name_H-M   'P 1'
#
loop_
_entity.id
_entity.type
_entity.pdbx_description
1 polymer ?
#
loop_
_entity_poly.entity_id
_entity_poly.type
_entity_poly.pdbx_seq_one_letter_code
_entity_poly.pdbx_strand_id
1 'polypeptide(L)' 'MEELGLMEREERRQTKFGSVTNLYSFNGLIKAVAPFAEEKLTKKAETQAAEKARIKSKKPKLVVDNK' A
#
# COMPACT_ATOMS: atom_id res chain seq x y z
N MET A 1 15.04 -16.86 -0.67
CA MET A 1 14.24 -15.89 0.12
C MET A 1 14.83 -15.71 1.52
N GLU A 2 15.16 -16.78 2.24
CA GLU A 2 15.90 -16.70 3.52
C GLU A 2 17.31 -16.11 3.36
N GLU A 3 18.08 -16.58 2.38
CA GLU A 3 19.43 -16.04 2.11
C GLU A 3 19.45 -14.55 1.70
N LEU A 4 18.33 -14.06 1.18
CA LEU A 4 18.15 -12.66 0.82
C LEU A 4 17.59 -11.83 1.99
N GLY A 5 17.40 -12.44 3.17
CA GLY A 5 16.83 -11.81 4.35
C GLY A 5 15.36 -11.39 4.18
N LEU A 6 14.65 -11.92 3.18
CA LEU A 6 13.26 -11.53 2.88
C LEU A 6 12.23 -12.32 3.68
N MET A 7 12.60 -13.52 4.13
CA MET A 7 11.78 -14.40 4.94
C MET A 7 12.68 -15.04 5.99
N GLU A 8 12.21 -15.25 7.22
CA GLU A 8 12.97 -15.89 8.28
C GLU A 8 12.12 -16.97 8.96
N ARG A 9 12.67 -18.15 9.23
CA ARG A 9 11.97 -19.15 10.04
C ARG A 9 12.07 -18.81 11.53
N GLU A 10 10.94 -18.47 12.15
CA GLU A 10 10.86 -18.10 13.57
C GLU A 10 10.82 -19.33 14.49
N GLU A 11 10.00 -20.33 14.16
CA GLU A 11 9.80 -21.48 15.02
C GLU A 11 9.38 -22.71 14.22
N ARG A 12 9.72 -23.89 14.74
CA ARG A 12 9.12 -25.16 14.31
C ARG A 12 8.09 -25.56 15.37
N ARG A 13 6.79 -25.54 15.02
CA ARG A 13 5.71 -25.82 15.99
C ARG A 13 5.78 -27.26 16.48
N GLN A 14 6.22 -27.46 17.72
CA GLN A 14 6.30 -28.78 18.35
C GLN A 14 4.92 -29.16 18.92
N THR A 15 4.11 -29.88 18.16
CA THR A 15 2.83 -30.43 18.64
C THR A 15 3.00 -31.90 19.06
N LYS A 16 2.40 -32.28 20.20
CA LYS A 16 2.50 -33.64 20.78
C LYS A 16 1.93 -34.72 19.85
N PHE A 17 0.93 -34.37 19.06
CA PHE A 17 0.38 -35.16 17.97
C PHE A 17 0.03 -34.22 16.80
N GLY A 18 0.44 -34.55 15.58
CA GLY A 18 0.09 -33.78 14.37
C GLY A 18 1.29 -33.34 13.52
N SER A 19 1.01 -32.54 12.49
CA SER A 19 2.02 -32.02 11.56
C SER A 19 2.77 -30.85 12.16
N VAL A 20 4.09 -30.97 12.17
CA VAL A 20 5.04 -29.98 12.69
C VAL A 20 5.34 -28.97 11.58
N THR A 21 4.51 -27.92 11.48
CA THR A 21 4.69 -26.85 10.50
C THR A 21 5.67 -25.79 10.97
N ASN A 22 6.39 -25.21 10.02
CA ASN A 22 7.29 -24.09 10.27
C ASN A 22 6.48 -22.78 10.30
N LEU A 23 6.84 -21.88 11.21
CA LEU A 23 6.40 -20.50 11.22
C LEU A 23 7.46 -19.65 10.54
N TYR A 24 7.05 -18.84 9.55
CA TYR A 24 7.93 -17.93 8.83
C TYR A 24 7.47 -16.49 9.00
N SER A 25 8.44 -15.61 9.24
CA SER A 25 8.32 -14.16 9.21
C SER A 25 8.60 -13.62 7.82
N PHE A 26 7.87 -12.59 7.39
CA PHE A 26 8.10 -11.89 6.11
C PHE A 26 8.50 -10.43 6.32
N ASN A 27 8.94 -10.06 7.52
CA ASN A 27 9.28 -8.69 7.86
C ASN A 27 10.33 -8.09 6.93
N GLY A 28 11.31 -8.89 6.50
CA GLY A 28 12.33 -8.46 5.54
C GLY A 28 11.74 -8.11 4.17
N LEU A 29 10.83 -8.93 3.65
CA LEU A 29 10.11 -8.65 2.42
C LEU A 29 9.27 -7.38 2.53
N ILE A 30 8.52 -7.23 3.63
CA ILE A 30 7.67 -6.06 3.87
C ILE A 30 8.52 -4.78 3.87
N LYS A 31 9.67 -4.79 4.54
CA LYS A 31 10.61 -3.65 4.54
C LYS A 31 11.16 -3.36 3.16
N ALA A 32 11.54 -4.39 2.40
CA ALA A 32 12.07 -4.22 1.05
C ALA A 32 11.04 -3.62 0.08
N VAL A 33 9.75 -3.92 0.25
CA VAL A 33 8.69 -3.42 -0.65
C VAL A 33 8.03 -2.13 -0.18
N ALA A 34 8.19 -1.74 1.09
CA ALA A 34 7.66 -0.51 1.67
C ALA A 34 7.91 0.77 0.84
N PRO A 35 9.12 1.06 0.31
CA PRO A 35 9.34 2.28 -0.45
C PRO A 35 8.47 2.36 -1.72
N PHE A 36 8.24 1.23 -2.39
CA PHE A 36 7.37 1.20 -3.58
C PHE A 36 5.91 1.45 -3.22
N ALA A 37 5.46 1.02 -2.04
CA ALA A 37 4.12 1.30 -1.55
C ALA A 37 3.94 2.80 -1.25
N GLU A 38 4.94 3.43 -0.63
CA GLU A 38 4.96 4.87 -0.36
C GLU A 38 4.91 5.68 -1.66
N GLU A 39 5.74 5.33 -2.66
CA GLU A 39 5.70 5.96 -3.99
C GLU A 39 4.34 5.83 -4.68
N LYS A 40 3.63 4.72 -4.48
CA LYS A 40 2.29 4.54 -5.04
C LYS A 40 1.27 5.41 -4.32
N LEU A 41 1.40 5.57 -3.01
CA LEU A 41 0.52 6.43 -2.22
C LEU A 41 0.69 7.91 -2.60
N THR A 42 1.91 8.38 -2.81
CA THR A 42 2.17 9.77 -3.25
C THR A 42 1.56 10.04 -4.63
N LYS A 43 1.80 9.17 -5.61
CA LYS A 43 1.19 9.25 -6.96
C LYS A 43 -0.34 9.26 -6.89
N LYS A 44 -0.93 8.46 -6.01
CA LYS A 44 -2.38 8.44 -5.78
C LYS A 44 -2.88 9.76 -5.20
N ALA A 45 -2.15 10.37 -4.26
CA ALA A 45 -2.51 11.66 -3.70
C ALA A 45 -2.44 12.78 -4.74
N GLU A 46 -1.39 12.81 -5.56
CA GLU A 46 -1.20 13.78 -6.65
C GLU A 46 -2.33 13.71 -7.68
N THR A 47 -2.65 12.50 -8.14
CA THR A 47 -3.75 12.29 -9.10
C THR A 47 -5.10 12.74 -8.54
N GLN A 48 -5.38 12.45 -7.27
CA GLN A 48 -6.59 12.93 -6.61
C GLN A 48 -6.63 14.45 -6.47
N ALA A 49 -5.50 15.09 -6.15
CA ALA A 49 -5.40 16.54 -6.06
C ALA A 49 -5.63 17.21 -7.42
N ALA A 50 -5.03 16.67 -8.47
CA ALA A 50 -5.21 17.14 -9.85
C ALA A 50 -6.67 17.04 -10.30
N GLU A 51 -7.35 15.93 -9.99
CA GLU A 51 -8.77 15.76 -10.33
C GLU A 51 -9.67 16.75 -9.58
N LYS A 52 -9.43 16.96 -8.28
CA LYS A 52 -10.14 17.96 -7.48
C LYS A 52 -9.95 19.38 -8.03
N ALA A 53 -8.73 19.74 -8.42
CA ALA A 53 -8.42 21.03 -9.02
C ALA A 53 -9.17 21.22 -10.36
N ARG A 54 -9.19 20.18 -11.20
CA ARG A 54 -9.91 20.16 -12.48
C ARG A 54 -11.41 20.38 -12.28
N ILE A 55 -12.03 19.65 -11.35
CA ILE A 55 -13.47 19.79 -11.03
C ILE A 55 -13.78 21.21 -10.53
N LYS A 56 -12.91 21.78 -9.68
CA LYS A 56 -13.08 23.15 -9.17
C LYS A 56 -13.00 24.20 -10.28
N SER A 57 -12.08 24.03 -11.23
CA SER A 57 -11.89 24.96 -12.35
C SER A 57 -12.98 24.88 -13.42
N LYS A 58 -13.59 23.70 -13.63
CA LYS A 58 -14.52 23.44 -14.74
C LYS A 58 -15.98 23.83 -14.49
N LYS A 59 -16.32 24.44 -13.36
CA LYS A 59 -17.71 24.87 -13.08
C LYS A 59 -17.91 26.35 -13.44
N PRO A 60 -18.29 26.71 -14.67
CA PRO A 60 -18.79 28.04 -14.95
C PRO A 60 -20.06 28.26 -14.13
N LYS A 61 -20.13 29.40 -13.41
CA LYS A 61 -21.38 29.81 -12.75
C LYS A 61 -22.26 30.44 -13.82
N LEU A 62 -23.41 29.84 -14.10
CA LEU A 62 -24.44 30.49 -14.89
C LEU A 62 -24.97 31.67 -14.07
N VAL A 63 -24.61 32.89 -14.44
CA VAL A 63 -25.17 34.12 -13.88
C VAL A 63 -26.32 34.53 -14.80
N VAL A 64 -27.55 34.36 -14.33
CA VAL A 64 -28.75 34.81 -15.05
C VAL A 64 -29.14 36.17 -14.47
N ASP A 65 -28.50 37.24 -14.94
CA ASP A 65 -29.01 38.60 -14.69
C ASP A 65 -30.09 38.89 -15.73
N ASN A 66 -31.35 38.62 -15.36
CA ASN A 66 -32.51 39.17 -16.07
C ASN A 66 -32.91 40.49 -15.38
N LYS A 67 -32.39 41.60 -15.89
CA LYS A 67 -32.94 42.94 -15.64
C LYS A 67 -33.36 43.57 -16.96
#